data_AF-A0A954JQE5-F1
#
_entry.id   AF-A0A954JQE5-F1
#
_cell.length_a   1.000
_cell.length_b   1.000
_cell.length_c   1.000
_cell.angle_alpha   90.00
_cell.angle_beta   90.00
_cell.angle_gamma   90.00
#
_symmetry.space_group_name_H-M   'P 1'
#
loop_
_entity.id
_entity.type
_entity.pdbx_description
1 polymer ?
#
loop_
_entity_poly.entity_id
_entity_poly.type
_entity_poly.pdbx_seq_one_letter_code
_entity_poly.pdbx_strand_id
1 'polypeptide(L)' 'IGCYRGLRHRRGLPVRGQRTRTNARTRKGPKRTVAGKKSVKGMK' A
#
# COMPACT_ATOMS: atom_id res chain seq x y z
N ILE A 1 -12.51 -1.57 20.70
CA ILE A 1 -11.91 -2.82 20.16
C ILE A 1 -10.69 -2.46 19.31
N GLY A 2 -9.50 -2.48 19.92
CA GLY A 2 -8.21 -2.20 19.28
C GLY A 2 -7.51 -3.46 18.75
N CYS A 3 -8.24 -4.44 18.23
CA CYS A 3 -7.65 -5.72 17.85
C CYS A 3 -6.80 -5.61 16.57
N TYR A 4 -5.77 -6.44 16.46
CA TYR A 4 -4.87 -6.50 15.30
C TYR A 4 -5.62 -6.68 13.98
N ARG A 5 -6.65 -7.55 13.98
CA ARG A 5 -7.52 -7.77 12.81
C ARG A 5 -8.21 -6.48 12.37
N GLY A 6 -8.75 -5.69 13.31
CA GLY A 6 -9.40 -4.41 13.02
C GLY A 6 -8.44 -3.37 12.43
N LEU A 7 -7.20 -3.29 12.94
CA LEU A 7 -6.16 -2.42 12.38
C LEU A 7 -5.79 -2.82 10.94
N ARG A 8 -5.70 -4.12 10.66
CA ARG A 8 -5.38 -4.64 9.32
C ARG A 8 -6.52 -4.40 8.33
N HIS A 9 -7.78 -4.57 8.76
CA HIS A 9 -8.96 -4.25 7.95
C HIS A 9 -8.97 -2.76 7.55
N ARG A 10 -8.77 -1.84 8.51
CA ARG A 10 -8.72 -0.39 8.24
C ARG A 10 -7.59 0.00 7.28
N ARG A 11 -6.43 -0.67 7.37
CA ARG A 11 -5.26 -0.42 6.51
C ARG A 11 -5.32 -1.15 5.15
N GLY A 12 -6.39 -1.87 4.84
CA GLY A 12 -6.48 -2.64 3.60
C GLY A 12 -5.43 -3.76 3.49
N LEU A 13 -5.06 -4.37 4.62
CA LEU A 13 -4.07 -5.44 4.69
C LEU A 13 -4.74 -6.80 4.95
N PRO A 14 -4.14 -7.91 4.49
CA PRO A 14 -4.67 -9.24 4.75
C PRO A 14 -4.64 -9.58 6.24
N VAL A 15 -5.70 -10.24 6.73
CA VAL A 15 -5.91 -10.46 8.18
C VAL A 15 -5.54 -11.88 8.65
N ARG A 16 -5.36 -12.83 7.73
CA ARG A 16 -5.08 -14.26 8.02
C ARG A 16 -3.59 -14.57 8.16
N GLY A 17 -2.79 -13.64 8.70
CA GLY A 17 -1.34 -13.86 8.89
C GLY A 17 -0.49 -13.85 7.60
N GLN A 18 -1.06 -13.45 6.46
CA GLN A 18 -0.34 -13.44 5.19
C GLN A 18 0.75 -12.35 5.14
N ARG A 19 1.87 -12.67 4.47
CA ARG A 19 3.00 -11.77 4.25
C ARG A 19 2.60 -10.61 3.34
N THR A 20 2.94 -9.38 3.73
CA THR A 20 2.52 -8.16 3.01
C THR A 20 3.59 -7.54 2.11
N ARG A 21 4.82 -8.08 2.11
CA ARG A 21 5.94 -7.53 1.33
C ARG A 21 5.86 -7.90 -0.15
N THR A 22 5.53 -9.16 -0.44
CA THR A 22 5.52 -9.72 -1.80
C THR A 22 4.09 -9.88 -2.35
N ASN A 23 3.24 -10.67 -1.67
CA ASN A 23 2.00 -11.19 -2.27
C ASN A 23 0.72 -10.69 -1.56
N ALA A 24 0.47 -9.38 -1.60
CA ALA A 24 -0.73 -8.78 -1.00
C ALA A 24 -1.51 -7.85 -1.94
N ARG A 25 -1.30 -8.01 -3.26
CA ARG A 25 -1.80 -7.07 -4.29
C ARG A 25 -3.32 -7.05 -4.40
N THR A 26 -3.97 -8.20 -4.31
CA THR A 26 -5.44 -8.30 -4.36
C THR A 26 -6.10 -7.49 -3.24
N ARG A 27 -5.49 -7.42 -2.05
CA ARG A 27 -6.05 -6.68 -0.91
C ARG A 27 -5.59 -5.22 -0.83
N LYS A 28 -4.32 -4.95 -1.14
CA LYS A 28 -3.72 -3.60 -1.12
C LYS A 28 -4.09 -2.74 -2.33
N GLY A 29 -4.50 -3.37 -3.42
CA GLY A 29 -4.69 -2.72 -4.71
C GLY A 29 -3.38 -2.46 -5.48
N PRO A 30 -3.49 -1.87 -6.68
CA PRO A 30 -2.35 -1.51 -7.52
C PRO A 30 -1.41 -0.51 -6.82
N LYS A 31 -0.13 -0.54 -7.19
CA LYS A 31 0.90 0.34 -6.60
C LYS A 31 0.73 1.65 -7.33
N ARG A 32 0.40 2.71 -6.62
CA ARG A 32 0.55 4.06 -7.17
C ARG A 32 2.05 4.30 -7.34
N THR A 33 2.55 4.05 -8.55
CA THR A 33 3.90 4.44 -8.93
C THR A 33 3.94 5.97 -8.94
N VAL A 34 4.94 6.56 -8.29
CA VAL A 34 5.19 8.01 -8.35
C VAL A 34 5.92 8.33 -9.67
N ALA A 35 5.46 7.77 -10.78
CA ALA A 35 5.95 8.12 -12.10
C ALA A 35 5.23 9.41 -12.51
N GLY A 36 5.84 10.57 -12.19
CA GLY A 36 5.29 11.88 -12.53
C GLY A 36 5.69 13.07 -11.64
N LYS A 37 6.45 12.88 -10.54
CA LYS A 37 6.93 14.00 -9.70
C LYS A 37 8.41 14.35 -9.89
N LYS A 38 8.86 14.34 -11.14
CA LYS A 38 10.03 15.13 -11.57
C LYS A 38 9.67 15.74 -12.92
N SER A 39 8.77 16.71 -12.90
CA SER A 39 8.57 17.61 -14.03
C SER A 39 9.90 18.25 -14.36
N VAL A 40 10.30 18.15 -15.62
CA VAL A 40 11.51 18.71 -16.23
C VAL A 40 11.42 20.25 -16.32
N LYS A 41 11.08 20.92 -15.21
CA LYS A 41 10.92 22.38 -15.14
C LYS A 41 11.62 22.91 -13.89
N GLY A 42 12.95 22.90 -13.96
CA GLY A 42 13.86 23.36 -12.92
C GLY A 42 15.34 23.23 -13.26
N MET A 43 15.67 22.91 -14.52
CA MET A 43 16.99 23.16 -15.09
C MET A 43 16.80 24.29 -16.08
N LYS A 44 16.89 25.51 -15.58
CA LYS A 44 17.13 26.69 -16.38
C LYS A 44 18.37 27.36 -15.79
#